data_AF-A0A813EIT0-F1
#
_entry.id   AF-A0A813EIT0-F1
#
_cell.length_a   1.000
_cell.length_b   1.000
_cell.length_c   1.000
_cell.angle_alpha   90.00
_cell.angle_beta   90.00
_cell.angle_gamma   90.00
#
_symmetry.space_group_name_H-M   'P 1'
#
loop_
_entity.id
_entity.type
_entity.pdbx_description
1 polymer ?
#
loop_
_entity_poly.entity_id
_entity_poly.type
_entity_poly.pdbx_seq_one_letter_code
_entity_poly.pdbx_strand_id
1 'polypeptide(L)'
;MTVSLPNLGHDAAFVLLSYLLPCDTSRLQAVASASGRARGNGLEQLLEFSFSNRLWSLHLARDFHMKCTTTDASSHSFPLPPPVKGCETSKQLERNQYRPRDTYAAWHAAARELRLDMAKDEHRIPWPMLSIWLRLRRWAAEHAPQIAATLRGPLVVCESGSAAGGAFFEEFSGKQTENVSAMVRAFWAVCDGQSTFDPLVTDDRFDDPTHPQGYLGLFGGYAAYNHSVSMHFLPLHSVRMLTQNIWDDFPCIKARFPSCRVFAHSPGFAKFLLLDVCDGNVYSLQRARRRDSAALQPCVLGEPTSDGSPYEGEVASCPLLRWLTEFVERLEAGVYCVKALRPEIGLPSLGINLFPQCGPSYSRAVTRGVEVCASAIYMAECPRQGWTYSIRFRLQGTAEERGFQTCQLQSRRWIIAEEGAEPEHVEGDGVIGLFPLLNDAGWVVNQSSDPHGQYRHVGQQPAPFVYQSCSGRFRQGRRGTFGGEVLFVPGTIRKPTGAPFAVRVEPFPLEIGQFLY
;
A
#
# COMPACT_ATOMS: atom_id res chain seq x y z
N MET A 1 -33.15 -10.36 -53.24
CA MET A 1 -32.45 -9.21 -52.65
C MET A 1 -31.48 -9.73 -51.61
N THR A 2 -30.22 -9.85 -51.99
CA THR A 2 -29.09 -10.14 -51.10
C THR A 2 -28.77 -8.88 -50.30
N VAL A 3 -29.08 -8.89 -49.01
CA VAL A 3 -28.65 -7.83 -48.08
C VAL A 3 -27.26 -8.20 -47.58
N SER A 4 -26.28 -7.38 -47.93
CA SER A 4 -24.91 -7.45 -47.42
C SER A 4 -24.88 -6.97 -45.97
N LEU A 5 -24.50 -7.85 -45.04
CA LEU A 5 -24.10 -7.47 -43.70
C LEU A 5 -22.79 -6.65 -43.78
N PRO A 6 -22.61 -5.59 -42.98
CA PRO A 6 -21.33 -4.93 -42.86
C PRO A 6 -20.32 -5.90 -42.20
N ASN A 7 -19.11 -5.95 -42.75
CA ASN A 7 -17.96 -6.73 -42.28
C ASN A 7 -17.72 -6.60 -40.76
N LEU A 8 -18.39 -7.43 -39.97
CA LEU A 8 -17.88 -7.89 -38.69
C LEU A 8 -17.00 -9.10 -39.03
N GLY A 9 -15.68 -8.94 -38.87
CA GLY A 9 -14.74 -10.04 -39.06
C GLY A 9 -15.22 -11.27 -38.30
N HIS A 10 -15.13 -12.44 -38.94
CA HIS A 10 -15.61 -13.73 -38.42
C HIS A 10 -15.16 -14.02 -36.96
N ASP A 11 -14.06 -13.43 -36.51
CA ASP A 11 -13.56 -13.52 -35.14
C ASP A 11 -14.44 -12.82 -34.09
N ALA A 12 -15.09 -11.69 -34.41
CA ALA A 12 -15.89 -10.94 -33.44
C ALA A 12 -17.19 -11.65 -33.05
N ALA A 13 -17.83 -12.33 -34.02
CA ALA A 13 -19.05 -13.12 -33.80
C ALA A 13 -18.75 -14.42 -33.05
N PHE A 14 -17.60 -15.06 -33.32
CA PHE A 14 -17.17 -16.27 -32.62
C PHE A 14 -16.77 -15.96 -31.16
N VAL A 15 -16.10 -14.84 -30.94
CA VAL A 15 -15.81 -14.33 -29.60
C VAL A 15 -17.12 -14.05 -28.83
N LEU A 16 -18.10 -13.38 -29.43
CA LEU A 16 -19.41 -13.11 -28.80
C LEU A 16 -20.19 -14.39 -28.45
N LEU A 17 -20.20 -15.40 -29.33
CA LEU A 17 -20.84 -16.70 -29.06
C LEU A 17 -20.10 -17.51 -27.99
N SER A 18 -18.78 -17.34 -27.87
CA SER A 18 -17.99 -17.97 -26.80
C SER A 18 -18.12 -17.30 -25.42
N TYR A 19 -18.56 -16.03 -25.37
CA TYR A 19 -18.83 -15.27 -24.12
C TYR A 19 -20.25 -15.46 -23.58
N LEU A 20 -21.17 -15.95 -24.41
CA LEU A 20 -22.48 -16.41 -23.93
C LEU A 20 -22.27 -17.79 -23.30
N LEU A 21 -22.03 -17.81 -21.99
CA LEU A 21 -22.02 -19.04 -21.20
C LEU A 21 -23.26 -19.91 -21.55
N PRO A 22 -23.15 -21.24 -21.58
CA PRO A 22 -24.29 -22.14 -21.88
C PRO A 22 -25.54 -21.87 -21.01
N CYS A 23 -25.35 -21.29 -19.82
CA CYS A 23 -26.42 -20.89 -18.90
C CYS A 23 -27.20 -19.65 -19.37
N ASP A 24 -26.57 -18.74 -20.12
CA ASP A 24 -27.20 -17.53 -20.64
C ASP A 24 -27.96 -17.78 -21.94
N THR A 25 -27.58 -18.80 -22.74
CA THR A 25 -28.37 -19.20 -23.91
C THR A 25 -29.79 -19.65 -23.55
N SER A 26 -29.97 -20.36 -22.43
CA SER A 26 -31.30 -20.81 -21.97
C SER A 26 -32.17 -19.65 -21.47
N ARG A 27 -31.58 -18.63 -20.82
CA ARG A 27 -32.28 -17.42 -20.38
C ARG A 27 -32.61 -16.48 -21.52
N LEU A 28 -31.70 -16.31 -22.48
CA LEU A 28 -31.94 -15.57 -23.71
C LEU A 28 -33.05 -16.23 -24.54
N GLN A 29 -33.08 -17.56 -24.60
CA GLN A 29 -34.19 -18.31 -25.19
C GLN A 29 -35.51 -18.10 -24.42
N ALA A 30 -35.50 -18.09 -23.09
CA ALA A 30 -36.70 -17.83 -22.29
C ALA A 30 -37.24 -16.40 -22.49
N VAL A 31 -36.37 -15.39 -22.58
CA VAL A 31 -36.75 -13.99 -22.86
C VAL A 31 -37.25 -13.83 -24.30
N ALA A 32 -36.62 -14.49 -25.27
CA ALA A 32 -37.10 -14.53 -26.67
C ALA A 32 -38.43 -15.29 -26.82
N SER A 33 -38.70 -16.27 -25.95
CA SER A 33 -39.97 -17.00 -25.91
C SER A 33 -41.09 -16.19 -25.27
N ALA A 34 -40.77 -15.37 -24.27
CA ALA A 34 -41.72 -14.51 -23.56
C ALA A 34 -42.20 -13.30 -24.38
N SER A 35 -41.43 -12.85 -25.38
CA SER A 35 -41.74 -11.67 -26.18
C SER A 35 -42.70 -11.94 -27.37
N GLY A 36 -43.19 -13.17 -27.55
CA GLY A 36 -44.35 -13.49 -28.39
C GLY A 36 -44.25 -13.16 -29.89
N ARG A 37 -43.09 -12.71 -30.38
CA ARG A 37 -42.87 -12.32 -31.78
C ARG A 37 -41.72 -13.12 -32.39
N ALA A 38 -41.91 -14.44 -32.50
CA ALA A 38 -40.95 -15.31 -33.18
C ALA A 38 -41.52 -15.82 -34.51
N ARG A 39 -41.55 -14.97 -35.55
CA ARG A 39 -41.57 -15.41 -36.96
C ARG A 39 -40.76 -14.43 -37.82
N GLY A 40 -39.54 -14.85 -38.15
CA GLY A 40 -38.58 -14.14 -39.01
C GLY A 40 -37.79 -13.06 -38.26
N ASN A 41 -36.46 -13.13 -38.30
CA ASN A 41 -35.49 -12.18 -37.72
C ASN A 41 -35.08 -12.39 -36.25
N GLY A 42 -35.24 -13.60 -35.70
CA GLY A 42 -34.72 -13.91 -34.35
C GLY A 42 -33.21 -13.72 -34.19
N LEU A 43 -32.44 -13.90 -35.27
CA LEU A 43 -30.98 -13.70 -35.26
C LEU A 43 -30.59 -12.21 -35.28
N GLU A 44 -31.28 -11.38 -36.07
CA GLU A 44 -31.06 -9.92 -36.08
C GLU A 44 -31.50 -9.28 -34.76
N GLN A 45 -32.61 -9.74 -34.17
CA GLN A 45 -33.04 -9.28 -32.85
C GLN A 45 -32.08 -9.73 -31.75
N LEU A 46 -31.53 -10.95 -31.80
CA LEU A 46 -30.48 -11.42 -30.88
C LEU A 46 -29.17 -10.63 -31.06
N LEU A 47 -28.82 -10.29 -32.30
CA LEU A 47 -27.68 -9.43 -32.60
C LEU A 47 -27.91 -8.02 -32.04
N GLU A 48 -29.04 -7.37 -32.32
CA GLU A 48 -29.43 -6.09 -31.69
C GLU A 48 -29.43 -6.16 -30.15
N PHE A 49 -29.86 -7.29 -29.57
CA PHE A 49 -29.85 -7.51 -28.11
C PHE A 49 -28.43 -7.62 -27.54
N SER A 50 -27.52 -8.31 -28.25
CA SER A 50 -26.10 -8.41 -27.92
C SER A 50 -25.35 -7.06 -28.08
N PHE A 51 -25.91 -6.15 -28.88
CA PHE A 51 -25.48 -4.76 -29.00
C PHE A 51 -26.19 -3.82 -28.01
N SER A 52 -27.17 -4.29 -27.24
CA SER A 52 -27.88 -3.42 -26.30
C SER A 52 -26.96 -3.05 -25.13
N ASN A 53 -26.85 -1.75 -24.85
CA ASN A 53 -26.15 -1.23 -23.68
C ASN A 53 -26.63 -1.89 -22.38
N ARG A 54 -27.90 -2.34 -22.34
CA ARG A 54 -28.49 -3.05 -21.20
C ARG A 54 -27.82 -4.38 -20.89
N LEU A 55 -27.49 -5.19 -21.91
CA LEU A 55 -26.81 -6.48 -21.69
C LEU A 55 -25.41 -6.26 -21.09
N TRP A 56 -24.65 -5.32 -21.64
CA TRP A 56 -23.32 -4.99 -21.14
C TRP A 56 -23.37 -4.39 -19.73
N SER A 57 -24.36 -3.57 -19.41
CA SER A 57 -24.60 -3.11 -18.03
C SER A 57 -24.92 -4.27 -17.08
N LEU A 58 -25.66 -5.29 -17.53
CA LEU A 58 -25.89 -6.51 -16.73
C LEU A 58 -24.60 -7.30 -16.51
N HIS A 59 -23.74 -7.42 -17.52
CA HIS A 59 -22.44 -8.07 -17.36
C HIS A 59 -21.53 -7.29 -16.40
N LEU A 60 -21.48 -5.96 -16.49
CA LEU A 60 -20.76 -5.09 -15.55
C LEU A 60 -21.26 -5.26 -14.11
N ALA A 61 -22.59 -5.31 -13.93
CA ALA A 61 -23.19 -5.55 -12.62
C ALA A 61 -22.89 -6.96 -12.10
N ARG A 62 -22.94 -7.97 -12.97
CA ARG A 62 -22.72 -9.38 -12.61
C ARG A 62 -21.26 -9.67 -12.26
N ASP A 63 -20.33 -9.26 -13.10
CA ASP A 63 -18.93 -9.67 -13.04
C ASP A 63 -18.09 -8.76 -12.15
N PHE A 64 -18.47 -7.48 -12.06
CA PHE A 64 -17.69 -6.44 -11.39
C PHE A 64 -18.47 -5.67 -10.31
N HIS A 65 -19.73 -6.05 -10.06
CA HIS A 65 -20.61 -5.39 -9.09
C HIS A 65 -20.79 -3.89 -9.34
N MET A 66 -20.72 -3.46 -10.60
CA MET A 66 -20.91 -2.07 -11.00
C MET A 66 -22.39 -1.75 -11.10
N LYS A 67 -22.87 -0.81 -10.28
CA LYS A 67 -24.23 -0.27 -10.39
C LYS A 67 -24.25 0.89 -11.37
N CYS A 68 -25.31 0.99 -12.16
CA CYS A 68 -25.56 2.13 -13.02
C CYS A 68 -25.94 3.34 -12.16
N THR A 69 -25.21 4.44 -12.29
CA THR A 69 -25.38 5.66 -11.48
C THR A 69 -26.49 6.58 -11.98
N THR A 70 -27.04 6.34 -13.16
CA THR A 70 -28.06 7.20 -13.77
C THR A 70 -29.34 6.43 -14.12
N THR A 71 -30.48 7.01 -13.77
CA THR A 71 -31.83 6.57 -14.21
C THR A 71 -32.13 6.98 -15.66
N ASP A 72 -31.35 7.91 -16.22
CA ASP A 72 -31.49 8.37 -17.59
C ASP A 72 -30.66 7.49 -18.54
N ALA A 73 -31.35 6.81 -19.47
CA ALA A 73 -30.76 5.84 -20.40
C ALA A 73 -29.71 6.43 -21.37
N SER A 74 -29.58 7.76 -21.41
CA SER A 74 -28.67 8.51 -22.28
C SER A 74 -27.35 8.91 -21.61
N SER A 75 -27.18 8.70 -20.30
CA SER A 75 -26.04 9.21 -19.51
C SER A 75 -25.38 8.17 -18.60
N HIS A 76 -25.40 6.89 -18.98
CA HIS A 76 -24.74 5.83 -18.21
C HIS A 76 -23.22 6.00 -18.24
N SER A 77 -22.64 6.59 -17.19
CA SER A 77 -21.18 6.63 -17.00
C SER A 77 -20.76 5.54 -16.02
N PHE A 78 -19.96 4.60 -16.52
CA PHE A 78 -19.30 3.59 -15.70
C PHE A 78 -17.82 3.97 -15.55
N PRO A 79 -17.23 3.88 -14.35
CA PRO A 79 -15.81 4.18 -14.19
C PRO A 79 -14.97 3.19 -14.99
N LEU A 80 -13.95 3.69 -15.67
CA LEU A 80 -12.97 2.86 -16.37
C LEU A 80 -11.85 2.45 -15.42
N PRO A 81 -11.19 1.30 -15.65
CA PRO A 81 -9.96 1.00 -14.94
C PRO A 81 -8.90 2.07 -15.29
N PRO A 82 -7.99 2.38 -14.35
CA PRO A 82 -6.93 3.34 -14.60
C PRO A 82 -6.12 2.95 -15.84
N PRO A 83 -5.80 3.91 -16.72
CA PRO A 83 -5.28 3.62 -18.03
C PRO A 83 -3.92 2.94 -17.95
N VAL A 84 -3.68 2.01 -18.88
CA VAL A 84 -2.37 1.41 -19.08
C VAL A 84 -1.50 2.50 -19.72
N LYS A 85 -0.41 2.93 -19.06
CA LYS A 85 0.61 3.79 -19.72
C LYS A 85 1.03 3.09 -21.02
N GLY A 86 0.74 3.72 -22.17
CA GLY A 86 1.12 3.21 -23.49
C GLY A 86 0.02 2.48 -24.28
N CYS A 87 -1.22 2.35 -23.79
CA CYS A 87 -2.32 1.81 -24.58
C CYS A 87 -3.12 2.95 -25.25
N GLU A 88 -3.09 3.01 -26.58
CA GLU A 88 -3.76 4.05 -27.39
C GLU A 88 -5.28 4.15 -27.14
N THR A 89 -5.90 3.09 -26.60
CA THR A 89 -7.31 3.06 -26.20
C THR A 89 -7.66 4.09 -25.13
N SER A 90 -6.74 4.46 -24.23
CA SER A 90 -7.01 5.45 -23.17
C SER A 90 -7.36 6.83 -23.72
N LYS A 91 -6.71 7.27 -24.81
CA LYS A 91 -6.94 8.60 -25.42
C LYS A 91 -8.21 8.63 -26.28
N GLN A 92 -8.66 7.48 -26.77
CA GLN A 92 -9.92 7.34 -27.52
C GLN A 92 -11.14 7.21 -26.59
N LEU A 93 -10.97 6.61 -25.41
CA LEU A 93 -12.02 6.46 -24.40
C LEU A 93 -12.42 7.78 -23.71
N GLU A 94 -11.50 8.73 -23.54
CA GLU A 94 -11.81 10.06 -22.98
C GLU A 94 -12.70 10.92 -23.91
N ARG A 95 -12.77 10.61 -25.21
CA ARG A 95 -13.49 11.43 -26.21
C ARG A 95 -14.87 10.89 -26.59
N ASN A 96 -15.22 9.66 -26.24
CA ASN A 96 -16.47 9.03 -26.65
C ASN A 96 -17.35 8.74 -25.43
N GLN A 97 -18.64 9.12 -25.51
CA GLN A 97 -19.66 8.76 -24.51
C GLN A 97 -19.53 7.28 -24.12
N TYR A 98 -19.32 7.04 -22.82
CA TYR A 98 -19.02 5.74 -22.22
C TYR A 98 -20.08 4.68 -22.60
N ARG A 99 -19.74 3.80 -23.55
CA ARG A 99 -20.60 2.66 -23.86
C ARG A 99 -20.30 1.56 -22.86
N PRO A 100 -21.32 0.95 -22.20
CA PRO A 100 -21.12 -0.14 -21.24
C PRO A 100 -20.29 -1.30 -21.79
N ARG A 101 -20.36 -1.56 -23.11
CA ARG A 101 -19.51 -2.54 -23.81
C ARG A 101 -18.02 -2.26 -23.66
N ASP A 102 -17.62 -1.02 -23.89
CA ASP A 102 -16.20 -0.62 -23.86
C ASP A 102 -15.67 -0.65 -22.43
N THR A 103 -16.51 -0.24 -21.47
CA THR A 103 -16.19 -0.37 -20.04
C THR A 103 -16.03 -1.83 -19.62
N TYR A 104 -16.93 -2.73 -20.07
CA TYR A 104 -16.81 -4.16 -19.77
C TYR A 104 -15.53 -4.74 -20.35
N ALA A 105 -15.21 -4.43 -21.61
CA ALA A 105 -13.98 -4.88 -22.24
C ALA A 105 -12.73 -4.41 -21.48
N ALA A 106 -12.72 -3.17 -20.98
CA ALA A 106 -11.62 -2.62 -20.20
C ALA A 106 -11.45 -3.35 -18.85
N TRP A 107 -12.52 -3.56 -18.09
CA TRP A 107 -12.46 -4.27 -16.81
C TRP A 107 -12.13 -5.75 -16.97
N HIS A 108 -12.66 -6.39 -18.02
CA HIS A 108 -12.31 -7.76 -18.36
C HIS A 108 -10.82 -7.91 -18.72
N ALA A 109 -10.26 -6.95 -19.47
CA ALA A 109 -8.83 -6.91 -19.75
C ALA A 109 -8.00 -6.75 -18.46
N ALA A 110 -8.43 -5.88 -17.53
CA ALA A 110 -7.78 -5.71 -16.23
C ALA A 110 -7.82 -6.99 -15.38
N ALA A 111 -8.96 -7.69 -15.35
CA ALA A 111 -9.08 -8.98 -14.66
C ALA A 111 -8.13 -10.04 -15.25
N ARG A 112 -8.00 -10.09 -16.57
CA ARG A 112 -7.03 -10.97 -17.25
C ARG A 112 -5.58 -10.64 -16.94
N GLU A 113 -5.23 -9.35 -16.82
CA GLU A 113 -3.87 -8.93 -16.39
C GLU A 113 -3.55 -9.44 -14.98
N LEU A 114 -4.56 -9.46 -14.11
CA LEU A 114 -4.45 -10.03 -12.76
C LEU A 114 -4.52 -11.56 -12.73
N ARG A 115 -4.69 -12.21 -13.89
CA ARG A 115 -4.82 -13.66 -14.08
C ARG A 115 -6.09 -14.26 -13.45
N LEU A 116 -7.15 -13.47 -13.34
CA LEU A 116 -8.46 -13.93 -12.86
C LEU A 116 -9.19 -14.69 -13.97
N ASP A 117 -9.78 -15.83 -13.62
CA ASP A 117 -10.65 -16.59 -14.51
C ASP A 117 -12.12 -16.16 -14.32
N MET A 118 -12.56 -15.16 -15.08
CA MET A 118 -13.92 -14.61 -14.98
C MET A 118 -15.02 -15.60 -15.39
N ALA A 119 -14.67 -16.76 -15.96
CA ALA A 119 -15.66 -17.81 -16.26
C ALA A 119 -16.10 -18.56 -15.00
N LYS A 120 -15.33 -18.51 -13.92
CA LYS A 120 -15.67 -19.12 -12.63
C LYS A 120 -16.33 -18.10 -11.72
N ASP A 121 -17.50 -18.46 -11.19
CA ASP A 121 -18.29 -17.57 -10.31
C ASP A 121 -17.53 -17.12 -9.04
N GLU A 122 -16.55 -17.91 -8.60
CA GLU A 122 -15.67 -17.62 -7.46
C GLU A 122 -14.68 -16.46 -7.69
N HIS A 123 -14.50 -16.03 -8.94
CA HIS A 123 -13.64 -14.89 -9.32
C HIS A 123 -14.43 -13.61 -9.65
N ARG A 124 -15.70 -13.52 -9.24
CA ARG A 124 -16.46 -12.26 -9.32
C ARG A 124 -15.93 -11.29 -8.27
N ILE A 125 -15.13 -10.32 -8.72
CA ILE A 125 -14.45 -9.35 -7.86
C ILE A 125 -15.15 -7.99 -7.96
N PRO A 126 -15.55 -7.38 -6.83
CA PRO A 126 -15.99 -5.99 -6.83
C PRO A 126 -14.92 -5.10 -7.48
N TRP A 127 -15.33 -4.32 -8.49
CA TRP A 127 -14.42 -3.47 -9.25
C TRP A 127 -13.49 -2.57 -8.41
N PRO A 128 -13.88 -2.04 -7.21
CA PRO A 128 -12.96 -1.21 -6.43
C PRO A 128 -11.73 -2.00 -5.97
N MET A 129 -11.93 -3.25 -5.54
CA MET A 129 -10.85 -4.14 -5.12
C MET A 129 -9.96 -4.53 -6.32
N LEU A 130 -10.58 -4.83 -7.46
CA LEU A 130 -9.87 -5.13 -8.70
C LEU A 130 -8.98 -3.95 -9.14
N SER A 131 -9.52 -2.74 -9.08
CA SER A 131 -8.82 -1.49 -9.44
C SER A 131 -7.59 -1.25 -8.58
N ILE A 132 -7.73 -1.37 -7.25
CA ILE A 132 -6.65 -1.15 -6.30
C ILE A 132 -5.52 -2.16 -6.50
N TRP A 133 -5.86 -3.45 -6.66
CA TRP A 133 -4.84 -4.48 -6.90
C TRP A 133 -4.10 -4.29 -8.22
N LEU A 134 -4.82 -3.88 -9.28
CA LEU A 134 -4.22 -3.55 -10.56
C LEU A 134 -3.19 -2.40 -10.41
N ARG A 135 -3.60 -1.31 -9.75
CA ARG A 135 -2.74 -0.15 -9.48
C ARG A 135 -1.51 -0.55 -8.65
N LEU A 136 -1.72 -1.27 -7.55
CA LEU A 136 -0.64 -1.72 -6.67
C LEU A 136 0.35 -2.64 -7.39
N ARG A 137 -0.13 -3.61 -8.18
CA ARG A 137 0.74 -4.50 -8.95
C ARG A 137 1.54 -3.77 -10.01
N ARG A 138 0.93 -2.84 -10.74
CA ARG A 138 1.64 -2.02 -11.73
C ARG A 138 2.67 -1.12 -11.08
N TRP A 139 2.31 -0.45 -9.99
CA TRP A 139 3.23 0.38 -9.22
C TRP A 139 4.42 -0.46 -8.74
N ALA A 140 4.17 -1.63 -8.15
CA ALA A 140 5.22 -2.51 -7.67
C ALA A 140 6.09 -3.03 -8.82
N ALA A 141 5.52 -3.39 -9.97
CA ALA A 141 6.29 -3.82 -11.13
C ALA A 141 7.22 -2.72 -11.67
N GLU A 142 6.76 -1.46 -11.67
CA GLU A 142 7.53 -0.30 -12.14
C GLU A 142 8.61 0.13 -11.13
N HIS A 143 8.28 0.18 -9.83
CA HIS A 143 9.13 0.82 -8.81
C HIS A 143 9.83 -0.17 -7.87
N ALA A 144 9.24 -1.35 -7.65
CA ALA A 144 9.67 -2.33 -6.66
C ALA A 144 9.64 -3.78 -7.22
N PRO A 145 10.35 -4.08 -8.32
CA PRO A 145 10.18 -5.34 -9.05
C PRO A 145 10.47 -6.58 -8.20
N GLN A 146 11.36 -6.46 -7.22
CA GLN A 146 11.64 -7.53 -6.26
C GLN A 146 10.43 -7.82 -5.36
N ILE A 147 9.68 -6.81 -4.93
CA ILE A 147 8.42 -7.00 -4.18
C ILE A 147 7.36 -7.59 -5.11
N ALA A 148 7.22 -7.06 -6.33
CA ALA A 148 6.26 -7.56 -7.30
C ALA A 148 6.45 -9.06 -7.61
N ALA A 149 7.71 -9.51 -7.73
CA ALA A 149 8.06 -10.90 -7.96
C ALA A 149 7.63 -11.86 -6.84
N THR A 150 7.34 -11.34 -5.65
CA THR A 150 6.91 -12.14 -4.50
C THR A 150 5.39 -12.28 -4.44
N LEU A 151 4.64 -11.47 -5.18
CA LEU A 151 3.18 -11.52 -5.17
C LEU A 151 2.69 -12.80 -5.81
N ARG A 152 1.92 -13.58 -5.05
CA ARG A 152 1.31 -14.82 -5.54
C ARG A 152 0.17 -14.49 -6.51
N GLY A 153 -0.20 -15.49 -7.31
CA GLY A 153 -1.36 -15.39 -8.19
C GLY A 153 -2.68 -15.26 -7.42
N PRO A 154 -3.79 -15.12 -8.15
CA PRO A 154 -5.11 -15.33 -7.58
C PRO A 154 -5.19 -16.67 -6.84
N LEU A 155 -6.04 -16.70 -5.81
CA LEU A 155 -6.28 -17.93 -5.05
C LEU A 155 -6.86 -19.00 -5.99
N VAL A 156 -6.15 -20.11 -6.18
CA VAL A 156 -6.59 -21.22 -7.03
C VAL A 156 -7.51 -22.14 -6.22
N VAL A 157 -8.78 -22.24 -6.62
CA VAL A 157 -9.71 -23.24 -6.06
C VAL A 157 -9.58 -24.52 -6.88
N CYS A 158 -9.19 -25.63 -6.25
CA CYS A 158 -8.99 -26.92 -6.94
C CYS A 158 -10.34 -27.53 -7.40
N GLU A 159 -10.38 -28.06 -8.64
CA GLU A 159 -11.57 -28.62 -9.31
C GLU A 159 -12.08 -29.94 -8.71
N SER A 160 -11.32 -30.58 -7.82
CA SER A 160 -11.63 -31.90 -7.25
C SER A 160 -12.58 -31.84 -6.05
N GLY A 161 -13.64 -31.03 -6.07
CA GLY A 161 -14.71 -31.00 -5.04
C GLY A 161 -14.27 -30.73 -3.58
N SER A 162 -12.97 -30.58 -3.34
CA SER A 162 -12.32 -30.27 -2.09
C SER A 162 -11.99 -28.79 -2.15
N ALA A 163 -12.90 -27.98 -1.61
CA ALA A 163 -12.93 -26.54 -1.76
C ALA A 163 -11.75 -25.85 -1.05
N ALA A 164 -10.64 -25.64 -1.74
CA ALA A 164 -9.51 -24.87 -1.20
C ALA A 164 -9.80 -23.36 -1.03
N GLY A 165 -10.82 -22.82 -1.72
CA GLY A 165 -11.32 -21.46 -1.51
C GLY A 165 -12.56 -21.42 -0.61
N GLY A 166 -13.62 -22.15 -0.98
CA GLY A 166 -14.88 -22.21 -0.24
C GLY A 166 -14.76 -22.81 1.17
N ALA A 167 -14.24 -24.03 1.31
CA ALA A 167 -14.06 -24.67 2.62
C ALA A 167 -12.97 -23.98 3.45
N PHE A 168 -12.03 -23.27 2.81
CA PHE A 168 -11.07 -22.46 3.54
C PHE A 168 -11.74 -21.22 4.13
N PHE A 169 -12.60 -20.48 3.42
CA PHE A 169 -13.36 -19.39 4.05
C PHE A 169 -14.35 -19.90 5.12
N GLU A 170 -14.83 -21.14 5.00
CA GLU A 170 -15.64 -21.81 6.04
C GLU A 170 -14.83 -22.09 7.30
N GLU A 171 -13.59 -22.55 7.15
CA GLU A 171 -12.67 -22.76 8.27
C GLU A 171 -12.13 -21.43 8.83
N PHE A 172 -11.87 -20.45 7.96
CA PHE A 172 -11.39 -19.10 8.27
C PHE A 172 -12.39 -18.31 9.10
N SER A 173 -13.69 -18.54 8.91
CA SER A 173 -14.78 -17.94 9.68
C SER A 173 -15.18 -18.74 10.93
N GLY A 174 -14.66 -19.96 11.11
CA GLY A 174 -15.03 -20.83 12.23
C GLY A 174 -16.39 -21.53 12.06
N LYS A 175 -16.70 -22.00 10.83
CA LYS A 175 -17.92 -22.71 10.38
C LYS A 175 -19.09 -21.83 9.91
N GLN A 176 -18.91 -20.52 9.72
CA GLN A 176 -19.96 -19.62 9.21
C GLN A 176 -19.42 -18.69 8.11
N THR A 177 -19.27 -19.22 6.89
CA THR A 177 -18.89 -18.45 5.68
C THR A 177 -19.78 -17.26 5.41
N GLU A 178 -21.04 -17.34 5.83
CA GLU A 178 -22.07 -16.33 5.62
C GLU A 178 -21.70 -14.97 6.22
N ASN A 179 -20.77 -14.93 7.18
CA ASN A 179 -20.38 -13.69 7.86
C ASN A 179 -19.13 -13.01 7.30
N VAL A 180 -18.38 -13.62 6.35
CA VAL A 180 -17.21 -12.93 5.77
C VAL A 180 -17.66 -11.86 4.77
N SER A 181 -17.12 -10.66 4.87
CA SER A 181 -17.41 -9.57 3.93
C SER A 181 -16.96 -9.93 2.51
N ALA A 182 -17.77 -9.53 1.52
CA ALA A 182 -17.43 -9.72 0.11
C ALA A 182 -16.11 -9.03 -0.27
N MET A 183 -15.81 -7.87 0.32
CA MET A 183 -14.54 -7.16 0.09
C MET A 183 -13.35 -7.92 0.69
N VAL A 184 -13.52 -8.55 1.84
CA VAL A 184 -12.48 -9.39 2.48
C VAL A 184 -12.18 -10.61 1.62
N ARG A 185 -13.22 -11.29 1.11
CA ARG A 185 -13.03 -12.41 0.15
C ARG A 185 -12.28 -11.95 -1.10
N ALA A 186 -12.73 -10.82 -1.67
CA ALA A 186 -12.13 -10.25 -2.87
C ALA A 186 -10.65 -9.88 -2.68
N PHE A 187 -10.26 -9.43 -1.48
CA PHE A 187 -8.89 -9.04 -1.17
C PHE A 187 -7.88 -10.18 -1.40
N TRP A 188 -8.16 -11.41 -0.93
CA TRP A 188 -7.31 -12.58 -1.21
C TRP A 188 -7.61 -13.27 -2.54
N ALA A 189 -8.84 -13.17 -3.05
CA ALA A 189 -9.18 -13.78 -4.33
C ALA A 189 -8.31 -13.24 -5.48
N VAL A 190 -7.91 -11.97 -5.43
CA VAL A 190 -7.02 -11.35 -6.42
C VAL A 190 -5.54 -11.70 -6.18
N CYS A 191 -5.11 -11.87 -4.93
CA CYS A 191 -3.71 -12.11 -4.56
C CYS A 191 -3.63 -12.94 -3.28
N ASP A 192 -3.10 -14.17 -3.37
CA ASP A 192 -2.88 -15.07 -2.22
C ASP A 192 -1.57 -14.73 -1.48
N GLY A 193 -1.37 -13.46 -1.08
CA GLY A 193 -0.21 -13.06 -0.29
C GLY A 193 1.12 -13.01 -1.05
N GLN A 194 2.21 -12.96 -0.29
CA GLN A 194 3.59 -13.00 -0.77
C GLN A 194 4.24 -14.37 -0.53
N SER A 195 5.13 -14.78 -1.43
CA SER A 195 5.94 -16.00 -1.31
C SER A 195 7.23 -15.80 -0.50
N THR A 196 7.39 -14.66 0.17
CA THR A 196 8.61 -14.31 0.91
C THR A 196 8.67 -14.91 2.28
N PHE A 197 7.58 -15.44 2.83
CA PHE A 197 7.57 -15.91 4.21
C PHE A 197 6.61 -17.09 4.38
N ASP A 198 7.10 -18.16 4.99
CA ASP A 198 6.30 -19.28 5.49
C ASP A 198 6.47 -19.33 7.02
N PRO A 199 5.43 -19.05 7.82
CA PRO A 199 5.50 -19.09 9.28
C PRO A 199 5.90 -20.46 9.86
N LEU A 200 5.79 -21.53 9.07
CA LEU A 200 6.21 -22.88 9.46
C LEU A 200 7.70 -23.10 9.32
N VAL A 201 8.37 -22.27 8.53
CA VAL A 201 9.81 -22.34 8.34
C VAL A 201 10.43 -21.30 9.25
N THR A 202 11.01 -21.78 10.36
CA THR A 202 11.94 -20.98 11.17
C THR A 202 13.19 -20.76 10.34
N ASP A 203 13.15 -19.75 9.51
CA ASP A 203 14.26 -19.39 8.67
C ASP A 203 15.03 -18.26 9.34
N ASP A 204 16.14 -18.64 9.99
CA ASP A 204 17.07 -17.72 10.67
C ASP A 204 17.55 -16.59 9.73
N ARG A 205 17.40 -16.75 8.40
CA ARG A 205 17.70 -15.70 7.39
C ARG A 205 16.84 -14.44 7.56
N PHE A 206 15.66 -14.51 8.19
CA PHE A 206 14.83 -13.33 8.46
C PHE A 206 15.29 -12.52 9.67
N ASP A 207 16.08 -13.13 10.55
CA ASP A 207 16.70 -12.45 11.69
C ASP A 207 18.05 -11.81 11.29
N ASP A 208 18.63 -12.21 10.15
CA ASP A 208 19.79 -11.54 9.57
C ASP A 208 19.38 -10.19 8.96
N PRO A 209 19.77 -9.05 9.55
CA PRO A 209 19.40 -7.75 9.04
C PRO A 209 20.02 -7.44 7.68
N THR A 210 21.00 -8.21 7.22
CA THR A 210 21.61 -8.03 5.88
C THR A 210 20.87 -8.79 4.79
N HIS A 211 19.94 -9.67 5.14
CA HIS A 211 19.21 -10.49 4.17
C HIS A 211 18.09 -9.69 3.50
N PRO A 212 18.13 -9.47 2.16
CA PRO A 212 17.19 -8.56 1.49
C PRO A 212 15.72 -8.96 1.59
N GLN A 213 15.44 -10.26 1.73
CA GLN A 213 14.05 -10.75 1.73
C GLN A 213 13.23 -10.21 2.91
N GLY A 214 13.87 -9.89 4.04
CA GLY A 214 13.18 -9.30 5.20
C GLY A 214 12.66 -7.88 4.96
N TYR A 215 13.04 -7.24 3.85
CA TYR A 215 12.63 -5.88 3.52
C TYR A 215 11.63 -5.81 2.36
N LEU A 216 11.21 -6.96 1.82
CA LEU A 216 10.31 -7.05 0.66
C LEU A 216 8.81 -6.99 1.02
N GLY A 217 8.44 -6.50 2.20
CA GLY A 217 7.05 -6.38 2.62
C GLY A 217 6.22 -5.46 1.73
N LEU A 218 5.06 -5.96 1.27
CA LEU A 218 4.16 -5.24 0.37
C LEU A 218 3.60 -3.94 0.97
N PHE A 219 3.30 -3.93 2.28
CA PHE A 219 2.72 -2.75 2.95
C PHE A 219 3.78 -1.82 3.54
N GLY A 220 5.04 -2.01 3.12
CA GLY A 220 6.16 -1.16 3.48
C GLY A 220 6.59 -1.28 4.92
N GLY A 221 7.52 -0.39 5.29
CA GLY A 221 8.19 -0.48 6.57
C GLY A 221 9.01 0.74 6.95
N TYR A 222 9.67 0.60 8.09
CA TYR A 222 10.56 1.59 8.69
C TYR A 222 11.48 0.88 9.69
N ALA A 223 12.56 1.55 10.06
CA ALA A 223 13.41 1.09 11.15
C ALA A 223 13.85 2.27 12.03
N ALA A 224 14.17 1.95 13.27
CA ALA A 224 14.91 2.81 14.18
C ALA A 224 15.54 1.94 15.26
N TYR A 225 16.84 2.11 15.49
CA TYR A 225 17.60 1.29 16.44
C TYR A 225 17.47 -0.22 16.13
N ASN A 226 17.11 -1.02 17.12
CA ASN A 226 16.85 -2.46 16.99
C ASN A 226 15.40 -2.78 16.59
N HIS A 227 14.57 -1.78 16.32
CA HIS A 227 13.21 -1.97 15.84
C HIS A 227 13.18 -1.86 14.32
N SER A 228 12.74 -2.91 13.64
CA SER A 228 12.58 -2.92 12.19
C SER A 228 11.23 -3.51 11.84
N VAL A 229 10.53 -2.82 10.96
CA VAL A 229 9.23 -3.19 10.42
C VAL A 229 9.35 -3.27 8.91
N SER A 230 8.87 -4.37 8.34
CA SER A 230 8.56 -4.48 6.91
C SER A 230 7.34 -5.39 6.80
N MET A 231 6.21 -4.89 6.31
CA MET A 231 4.92 -5.58 6.45
C MET A 231 4.64 -6.50 5.26
N HIS A 232 4.80 -7.81 5.48
CA HIS A 232 4.56 -8.85 4.49
C HIS A 232 3.09 -9.26 4.46
N PHE A 233 2.49 -9.26 3.27
CA PHE A 233 1.13 -9.73 3.07
C PHE A 233 1.10 -11.27 3.08
N LEU A 234 0.32 -11.85 4.00
CA LEU A 234 0.32 -13.30 4.22
C LEU A 234 -0.55 -14.05 3.20
N PRO A 235 -0.02 -15.16 2.66
CA PRO A 235 -0.86 -16.15 2.00
C PRO A 235 -1.91 -16.68 2.96
N LEU A 236 -3.06 -17.08 2.41
CA LEU A 236 -4.23 -17.39 3.21
C LEU A 236 -4.00 -18.58 4.17
N HIS A 237 -3.20 -19.58 3.76
CA HIS A 237 -2.79 -20.69 4.64
C HIS A 237 -1.99 -20.22 5.87
N SER A 238 -1.12 -19.23 5.70
CA SER A 238 -0.30 -18.63 6.76
C SER A 238 -1.11 -17.82 7.76
N VAL A 239 -2.17 -17.15 7.28
CA VAL A 239 -3.08 -16.37 8.14
C VAL A 239 -3.66 -17.22 9.25
N ARG A 240 -4.13 -18.43 8.92
CA ARG A 240 -4.71 -19.36 9.90
C ARG A 240 -3.72 -19.67 11.03
N MET A 241 -2.51 -20.08 10.67
CA MET A 241 -1.50 -20.54 11.64
C MET A 241 -1.07 -19.38 12.54
N LEU A 242 -0.77 -18.23 11.95
CA LEU A 242 -0.31 -17.08 12.71
C LEU A 242 -1.41 -16.47 13.59
N THR A 243 -2.66 -16.50 13.12
CA THR A 243 -3.81 -16.10 13.94
C THR A 243 -3.93 -16.99 15.17
N GLN A 244 -3.82 -18.31 15.01
CA GLN A 244 -3.91 -19.25 16.13
C GLN A 244 -2.79 -18.99 17.14
N ASN A 245 -1.55 -18.79 16.68
CA ASN A 245 -0.42 -18.45 17.56
C ASN A 245 -0.67 -17.14 18.33
N ILE A 246 -1.15 -16.09 17.65
CA ILE A 246 -1.49 -14.81 18.32
C ILE A 246 -2.61 -14.97 19.33
N TRP A 247 -3.61 -15.80 19.05
CA TRP A 247 -4.70 -16.08 19.98
C TRP A 247 -4.25 -16.86 21.20
N ASP A 248 -3.32 -17.81 21.03
CA ASP A 248 -2.76 -18.58 22.14
C ASP A 248 -1.83 -17.70 23.00
N ASP A 249 -1.06 -16.80 22.37
CA ASP A 249 -0.21 -15.85 23.07
C ASP A 249 -0.99 -14.70 23.74
N PHE A 250 -2.13 -14.30 23.16
CA PHE A 250 -2.97 -13.21 23.64
C PHE A 250 -4.46 -13.63 23.70
N PRO A 251 -4.86 -14.46 24.68
CA PRO A 251 -6.25 -14.94 24.79
C PRO A 251 -7.29 -13.83 24.91
N CYS A 252 -6.92 -12.67 25.48
CA CYS A 252 -7.80 -11.51 25.56
C CYS A 252 -8.19 -10.93 24.19
N ILE A 253 -7.29 -11.02 23.20
CA ILE A 253 -7.57 -10.61 21.82
C ILE A 253 -8.58 -11.56 21.20
N LYS A 254 -8.39 -12.88 21.36
CA LYS A 254 -9.36 -13.88 20.88
C LYS A 254 -10.74 -13.66 21.48
N ALA A 255 -10.81 -13.42 22.79
CA ALA A 255 -12.07 -13.25 23.50
C ALA A 255 -12.84 -11.99 23.05
N ARG A 256 -12.12 -10.88 22.79
CA ARG A 256 -12.74 -9.59 22.43
C ARG A 256 -12.95 -9.42 20.92
N PHE A 257 -12.10 -10.04 20.10
CA PHE A 257 -12.08 -9.89 18.64
C PHE A 257 -11.97 -11.25 17.94
N PRO A 258 -12.95 -12.17 18.13
CA PRO A 258 -12.89 -13.53 17.61
C PRO A 258 -12.95 -13.61 16.06
N SER A 259 -13.41 -12.56 15.40
CA SER A 259 -13.46 -12.39 13.94
C SER A 259 -12.14 -11.91 13.33
N CYS A 260 -11.22 -11.38 14.12
CA CYS A 260 -9.96 -10.84 13.60
C CYS A 260 -8.98 -11.94 13.18
N ARG A 261 -8.31 -11.74 12.03
CA ARG A 261 -7.29 -12.64 11.46
C ARG A 261 -6.02 -11.87 11.14
N VAL A 262 -4.86 -12.45 11.39
CA VAL A 262 -3.56 -11.80 11.10
C VAL A 262 -3.29 -11.90 9.60
N PHE A 263 -3.41 -10.80 8.86
CA PHE A 263 -3.22 -10.80 7.40
C PHE A 263 -1.87 -10.30 6.94
N ALA A 264 -1.13 -9.61 7.81
CA ALA A 264 0.22 -9.17 7.53
C ALA A 264 1.06 -9.11 8.81
N HIS A 265 2.36 -9.31 8.67
CA HIS A 265 3.30 -9.17 9.79
C HIS A 265 4.67 -8.73 9.31
N SER A 266 5.49 -8.29 10.26
CA SER A 266 6.90 -8.04 10.04
C SER A 266 7.76 -9.26 10.37
N PRO A 267 8.90 -9.47 9.68
CA PRO A 267 9.98 -10.32 10.15
C PRO A 267 10.36 -10.01 11.61
N GLY A 268 10.83 -11.03 12.33
CA GLY A 268 11.12 -10.93 13.77
C GLY A 268 9.89 -10.66 14.65
N PHE A 269 8.67 -10.77 14.10
CA PHE A 269 7.40 -10.55 14.82
C PHE A 269 7.30 -9.17 15.51
N ALA A 270 7.94 -8.15 14.92
CA ALA A 270 7.97 -6.79 15.45
C ALA A 270 6.59 -6.12 15.38
N LYS A 271 5.81 -6.38 14.32
CA LYS A 271 4.50 -5.78 14.06
C LYS A 271 3.56 -6.79 13.41
N PHE A 272 2.27 -6.67 13.74
CA PHE A 272 1.19 -7.48 13.17
C PHE A 272 0.01 -6.58 12.78
N LEU A 273 -0.56 -6.85 11.62
CA LEU A 273 -1.85 -6.29 11.21
C LEU A 273 -2.91 -7.39 11.19
N LEU A 274 -4.05 -7.05 11.79
CA LEU A 274 -5.22 -7.91 11.86
C LEU A 274 -6.35 -7.30 11.04
N LEU A 275 -7.15 -8.16 10.45
CA LEU A 275 -8.34 -7.82 9.69
C LEU A 275 -9.53 -8.49 10.34
N ASP A 276 -10.55 -7.71 10.69
CA ASP A 276 -11.86 -8.27 11.01
C ASP A 276 -12.53 -8.72 9.71
N VAL A 277 -12.80 -10.01 9.62
CA VAL A 277 -13.30 -10.63 8.40
C VAL A 277 -14.76 -10.31 8.12
N CYS A 278 -15.50 -9.83 9.11
CA CYS A 278 -16.92 -9.53 9.02
C CYS A 278 -17.18 -8.13 8.44
N ASP A 279 -16.46 -7.12 8.92
CA ASP A 279 -16.68 -5.73 8.54
C ASP A 279 -15.51 -5.10 7.74
N GLY A 280 -14.36 -5.78 7.69
CA GLY A 280 -13.17 -5.31 7.00
C GLY A 280 -12.36 -4.28 7.79
N ASN A 281 -12.57 -4.12 9.09
CA ASN A 281 -11.74 -3.26 9.93
C ASN A 281 -10.30 -3.78 10.00
N VAL A 282 -9.35 -2.87 9.79
CA VAL A 282 -7.90 -3.14 9.86
C VAL A 282 -7.38 -2.65 11.20
N TYR A 283 -6.59 -3.47 11.89
CA TYR A 283 -6.04 -3.17 13.20
C TYR A 283 -4.54 -3.44 13.26
N SER A 284 -3.81 -2.65 14.04
CA SER A 284 -2.45 -2.95 14.48
C SER A 284 -2.49 -3.55 15.89
N LEU A 285 -1.78 -4.66 16.09
CA LEU A 285 -1.63 -5.25 17.42
C LEU A 285 -0.67 -4.42 18.27
N GLN A 286 -1.16 -3.91 19.39
CA GLN A 286 -0.36 -3.27 20.43
C GLN A 286 0.10 -4.33 21.43
N ARG A 287 1.37 -4.73 21.32
CA ARG A 287 1.95 -5.69 22.26
C ARG A 287 2.19 -4.99 23.60
N ALA A 288 1.57 -5.50 24.65
CA ALA A 288 1.85 -5.07 26.01
C ALA A 288 2.88 -6.00 26.67
N ARG A 289 3.61 -5.48 27.68
CA ARG A 289 4.51 -6.30 28.51
C ARG A 289 3.76 -7.44 29.22
N ARG A 290 2.48 -7.25 29.54
CA ARG A 290 1.58 -8.28 30.06
C ARG A 290 0.69 -8.76 28.94
N ARG A 291 0.63 -10.08 28.71
CA ARG A 291 -0.18 -10.70 27.65
C ARG A 291 -1.65 -10.28 27.72
N ASP A 292 -2.20 -10.17 28.92
CA ASP A 292 -3.61 -9.80 29.14
C ASP A 292 -3.93 -8.32 28.82
N SER A 293 -2.91 -7.49 28.59
CA SER A 293 -3.08 -6.06 28.29
C SER A 293 -2.83 -5.72 26.83
N ALA A 294 -2.71 -6.71 25.96
CA ALA A 294 -2.65 -6.48 24.52
C ALA A 294 -3.95 -5.81 24.03
N ALA A 295 -3.82 -4.93 23.03
CA ALA A 295 -4.94 -4.19 22.47
C ALA A 295 -4.84 -4.14 20.94
N LEU A 296 -5.97 -3.90 20.28
CA LEU A 296 -6.03 -3.62 18.85
C LEU A 296 -6.26 -2.12 18.64
N GLN A 297 -5.38 -1.50 17.88
CA GLN A 297 -5.50 -0.11 17.45
C GLN A 297 -6.08 -0.07 16.03
N PRO A 298 -7.23 0.58 15.78
CA PRO A 298 -7.74 0.74 14.42
C PRO A 298 -6.72 1.46 13.52
N CYS A 299 -6.53 0.95 12.30
CA CYS A 299 -5.64 1.52 11.29
C CYS A 299 -6.32 2.52 10.35
N VAL A 300 -7.65 2.64 10.44
CA VAL A 300 -8.42 3.70 9.78
C VAL A 300 -9.09 4.51 10.87
N LEU A 301 -8.65 5.75 11.04
CA LEU A 301 -9.16 6.67 12.04
C LEU A 301 -10.12 7.67 11.37
N GLY A 302 -11.13 8.11 12.11
CA GLY A 302 -12.10 9.09 11.64
C GLY A 302 -13.23 8.52 10.76
N GLU A 303 -14.35 9.24 10.78
CA GLU A 303 -15.55 8.93 10.00
C GLU A 303 -15.27 8.97 8.49
N PRO A 304 -16.06 8.27 7.65
CA PRO A 304 -16.02 8.43 6.21
C PRO A 304 -16.24 9.91 5.87
N THR A 305 -15.30 10.53 5.16
CA THR A 305 -15.50 11.88 4.63
C THR A 305 -16.59 11.82 3.57
N SER A 306 -17.68 12.56 3.78
CA SER A 306 -18.80 12.72 2.84
C SER A 306 -18.45 13.59 1.62
N ASP A 307 -17.18 13.61 1.22
CA ASP A 307 -16.69 14.37 0.07
C ASP A 307 -17.05 13.61 -1.19
N GLY A 308 -18.28 13.82 -1.68
CA GLY A 308 -18.74 13.80 -3.09
C GLY A 308 -18.16 12.77 -4.07
N SER A 309 -17.54 11.70 -3.58
CA SER A 309 -16.86 10.73 -4.41
C SER A 309 -17.95 10.02 -5.21
N PRO A 310 -17.74 9.79 -6.52
CA PRO A 310 -18.72 9.09 -7.35
C PRO A 310 -18.98 7.65 -6.89
N TYR A 311 -18.25 7.17 -5.89
CA TYR A 311 -18.44 5.91 -5.19
C TYR A 311 -19.47 6.04 -4.06
N GLU A 312 -20.69 6.49 -4.35
CA GLU A 312 -21.78 6.44 -3.38
C GLU A 312 -22.20 4.98 -3.10
N GLY A 313 -22.18 4.55 -1.84
CA GLY A 313 -22.71 3.26 -1.37
C GLY A 313 -21.76 2.42 -0.50
N GLU A 314 -22.05 1.12 -0.40
CA GLU A 314 -21.36 0.06 0.38
C GLU A 314 -19.82 0.01 0.21
N VAL A 315 -19.32 0.63 -0.85
CA VAL A 315 -17.90 0.75 -1.22
C VAL A 315 -17.19 1.84 -0.42
N ALA A 316 -17.84 2.98 -0.18
CA ALA A 316 -17.29 4.07 0.64
C ALA A 316 -17.23 3.72 2.14
N SER A 317 -18.00 2.71 2.57
CA SER A 317 -18.09 2.28 3.97
C SER A 317 -17.07 1.21 4.38
N CYS A 318 -16.40 0.51 3.45
CA CYS A 318 -15.49 -0.58 3.80
C CYS A 318 -14.12 -0.07 4.28
N PRO A 319 -13.72 -0.29 5.56
CA PRO A 319 -12.45 0.23 6.09
C PRO A 319 -11.21 -0.35 5.41
N LEU A 320 -11.19 -1.64 5.09
CA LEU A 320 -10.11 -2.28 4.33
C LEU A 320 -9.86 -1.60 2.99
N LEU A 321 -10.95 -1.29 2.27
CA LEU A 321 -10.84 -0.63 0.97
C LEU A 321 -10.27 0.78 1.12
N ARG A 322 -10.76 1.57 2.09
CA ARG A 322 -10.22 2.91 2.38
C ARG A 322 -8.73 2.85 2.73
N TRP A 323 -8.33 1.90 3.58
CA TRP A 323 -6.95 1.68 3.98
C TRP A 323 -6.04 1.36 2.78
N LEU A 324 -6.45 0.45 1.89
CA LEU A 324 -5.69 0.11 0.69
C LEU A 324 -5.67 1.24 -0.34
N THR A 325 -6.79 1.94 -0.55
CA THR A 325 -6.90 3.05 -1.49
C THR A 325 -5.91 4.15 -1.11
N GLU A 326 -5.93 4.61 0.14
CA GLU A 326 -4.99 5.63 0.61
C GLU A 326 -3.53 5.16 0.46
N PHE A 327 -3.24 3.88 0.75
CA PHE A 327 -1.89 3.35 0.59
C PHE A 327 -1.41 3.47 -0.86
N VAL A 328 -2.22 3.02 -1.81
CA VAL A 328 -1.91 3.08 -3.24
C VAL A 328 -1.82 4.52 -3.74
N GLU A 329 -2.70 5.41 -3.28
CA GLU A 329 -2.65 6.83 -3.62
C GLU A 329 -1.36 7.50 -3.12
N ARG A 330 -0.92 7.18 -1.90
CA ARG A 330 0.37 7.64 -1.36
C ARG A 330 1.57 7.10 -2.15
N LEU A 331 1.50 5.86 -2.62
CA LEU A 331 2.54 5.27 -3.49
C LEU A 331 2.60 5.99 -4.84
N GLU A 332 1.46 6.19 -5.50
CA GLU A 332 1.38 6.86 -6.80
C GLU A 332 1.74 8.35 -6.73
N ALA A 333 1.40 9.03 -5.62
CA ALA A 333 1.78 10.42 -5.36
C ALA A 333 3.26 10.59 -4.95
N GLY A 334 4.01 9.49 -4.76
CA GLY A 334 5.40 9.53 -4.32
C GLY A 334 5.60 9.93 -2.86
N VAL A 335 4.55 9.85 -2.03
CA VAL A 335 4.65 10.03 -0.58
C VAL A 335 5.49 8.90 0.01
N TYR A 336 5.25 7.67 -0.45
CA TYR A 336 6.04 6.48 -0.13
C TYR A 336 6.85 6.05 -1.35
N CYS A 337 8.14 5.77 -1.15
CA CYS A 337 9.08 5.41 -2.22
C CYS A 337 9.88 4.17 -1.83
N VAL A 338 10.44 3.48 -2.82
CA VAL A 338 11.45 2.44 -2.57
C VAL A 338 12.75 3.08 -2.12
N LYS A 339 13.15 2.85 -0.86
CA LYS A 339 14.40 3.34 -0.25
C LYS A 339 14.89 2.34 0.78
N ALA A 340 16.14 2.51 1.23
CA ALA A 340 16.66 1.71 2.34
C ALA A 340 15.77 1.93 3.57
N LEU A 341 15.23 0.85 4.12
CA LEU A 341 14.51 0.88 5.39
C LEU A 341 15.47 1.09 6.54
N ARG A 342 16.70 0.56 6.42
CA ARG A 342 17.83 0.73 7.33
C ARG A 342 18.98 1.47 6.63
N PRO A 343 19.10 2.79 6.80
CA PRO A 343 20.12 3.60 6.15
C PRO A 343 21.55 3.07 6.32
N GLU A 344 21.85 2.49 7.47
CA GLU A 344 23.15 1.91 7.83
C GLU A 344 23.49 0.61 7.08
N ILE A 345 22.49 -0.05 6.50
CA ILE A 345 22.65 -1.26 5.68
C ILE A 345 22.68 -0.89 4.20
N GLY A 346 21.88 0.10 3.79
CA GLY A 346 21.85 0.59 2.41
C GLY A 346 21.05 -0.32 1.48
N LEU A 347 21.59 -0.63 0.30
CA LEU A 347 20.89 -1.36 -0.77
C LEU A 347 20.28 -2.72 -0.36
N PRO A 348 20.91 -3.54 0.50
CA PRO A 348 20.29 -4.78 0.96
C PRO A 348 18.98 -4.56 1.73
N SER A 349 18.75 -3.36 2.27
CA SER A 349 17.52 -3.02 3.01
C SER A 349 16.48 -2.26 2.18
N LEU A 350 16.57 -2.27 0.85
CA LEU A 350 15.57 -1.61 0.00
C LEU A 350 14.18 -2.22 0.21
N GLY A 351 13.21 -1.35 0.48
CA GLY A 351 11.80 -1.70 0.62
C GLY A 351 10.92 -0.47 0.42
N ILE A 352 9.60 -0.62 0.51
CA ILE A 352 8.68 0.52 0.48
C ILE A 352 8.84 1.28 1.81
N ASN A 353 9.45 2.46 1.75
CA ASN A 353 9.77 3.27 2.91
C ASN A 353 8.58 4.16 3.30
N LEU A 354 8.06 3.96 4.52
CA LEU A 354 6.87 4.65 5.01
C LEU A 354 7.14 6.05 5.55
N PHE A 355 8.39 6.52 5.61
CA PHE A 355 8.65 7.92 5.91
C PHE A 355 8.21 8.79 4.71
N PRO A 356 7.28 9.74 4.90
CA PRO A 356 6.84 10.62 3.81
C PRO A 356 8.01 11.32 3.13
N GLN A 357 7.97 11.42 1.80
CA GLN A 357 8.96 12.13 0.98
C GLN A 357 8.45 13.47 0.45
N CYS A 358 7.15 13.72 0.57
CA CYS A 358 6.45 14.94 0.17
C CYS A 358 5.15 15.08 0.98
N GLY A 359 4.41 16.16 0.75
CA GLY A 359 3.14 16.43 1.41
C GLY A 359 3.27 17.08 2.79
N PRO A 360 2.17 17.18 3.56
CA PRO A 360 2.11 17.98 4.78
C PRO A 360 2.92 17.41 5.95
N SER A 361 3.20 16.09 5.96
CA SER A 361 3.98 15.44 7.00
C SER A 361 5.50 15.42 6.72
N TYR A 362 5.94 16.19 5.72
CA TYR A 362 7.34 16.29 5.29
C TYR A 362 7.82 17.74 5.35
N SER A 363 8.96 17.97 6.00
CA SER A 363 9.61 19.28 6.05
C SER A 363 10.89 19.30 5.23
N ARG A 364 11.22 20.47 4.68
CA ARG A 364 12.41 20.73 3.88
C ARG A 364 12.93 22.14 4.14
N ALA A 365 14.21 22.27 4.42
CA ALA A 365 14.91 23.53 4.62
C ALA A 365 16.25 23.52 3.90
N VAL A 366 16.72 24.68 3.43
CA VAL A 366 18.10 24.86 2.95
C VAL A 366 18.71 26.03 3.69
N THR A 367 19.84 25.82 4.36
CA THR A 367 20.59 26.88 5.05
C THR A 367 22.05 26.81 4.65
N ARG A 368 22.57 27.89 4.05
CA ARG A 368 23.96 27.97 3.52
C ARG A 368 24.35 26.76 2.66
N GLY A 369 23.42 26.29 1.83
CA GLY A 369 23.60 25.15 0.93
C GLY A 369 23.56 23.77 1.59
N VAL A 370 23.28 23.66 2.89
CA VAL A 370 22.92 22.38 3.51
C VAL A 370 21.40 22.22 3.43
N GLU A 371 20.93 21.23 2.69
CA GLU A 371 19.53 20.83 2.69
C GLU A 371 19.27 19.82 3.82
N VAL A 372 18.21 20.09 4.59
CA VAL A 372 17.65 19.17 5.57
C VAL A 372 16.24 18.80 5.17
N CYS A 373 15.96 17.51 5.09
CA CYS A 373 14.62 16.98 4.88
C CYS A 373 14.23 16.03 6.00
N ALA A 374 13.02 16.15 6.53
CA ALA A 374 12.60 15.39 7.69
C ALA A 374 11.12 14.97 7.62
N SER A 375 10.82 13.80 8.18
CA SER A 375 9.44 13.32 8.34
C SER A 375 9.37 12.27 9.45
N ALA A 376 8.15 12.04 9.95
CA ALA A 376 7.89 11.07 11.02
C ALA A 376 6.65 10.22 10.75
N ILE A 377 6.58 9.11 11.48
CA ILE A 377 5.47 8.17 11.48
C ILE A 377 5.22 7.67 12.91
N TYR A 378 3.96 7.37 13.20
CA TYR A 378 3.54 6.82 14.48
C TYR A 378 3.73 5.29 14.52
N MET A 379 4.38 4.79 15.57
CA MET A 379 4.64 3.36 15.75
C MET A 379 3.46 2.68 16.47
N ALA A 380 2.44 2.30 15.70
CA ALA A 380 1.17 1.80 16.22
C ALA A 380 1.30 0.54 17.10
N GLU A 381 2.28 -0.31 16.83
CA GLU A 381 2.63 -1.53 17.59
C GLU A 381 3.35 -1.25 18.91
N CYS A 382 4.00 -0.09 19.01
CA CYS A 382 4.83 0.33 20.13
C CYS A 382 4.44 1.74 20.60
N PRO A 383 3.19 1.97 21.05
CA PRO A 383 2.68 3.30 21.38
C PRO A 383 3.48 4.02 22.48
N ARG A 384 4.25 3.28 23.29
CA ARG A 384 5.15 3.83 24.31
C ARG A 384 6.41 4.48 23.72
N GLN A 385 6.85 4.01 22.56
CA GLN A 385 7.95 4.60 21.81
C GLN A 385 7.50 5.85 21.04
N GLY A 386 6.20 5.94 20.75
CA GLY A 386 5.56 7.10 20.10
C GLY A 386 5.87 7.14 18.60
N TRP A 387 6.66 8.13 18.19
CA TRP A 387 7.00 8.33 16.78
C TRP A 387 8.43 7.94 16.49
N THR A 388 8.64 7.41 15.29
CA THR A 388 9.96 7.35 14.67
C THR A 388 10.05 8.43 13.60
N TYR A 389 11.23 9.00 13.43
CA TYR A 389 11.52 10.04 12.43
C TYR A 389 12.72 9.65 11.57
N SER A 390 12.79 10.21 10.37
CA SER A 390 13.92 10.12 9.46
C SER A 390 14.36 11.52 9.06
N ILE A 391 15.64 11.82 9.25
CA ILE A 391 16.25 13.11 8.89
C ILE A 391 17.37 12.87 7.87
N ARG A 392 17.43 13.72 6.85
CA ARG A 392 18.35 13.60 5.71
C ARG A 392 19.12 14.89 5.51
N PHE A 393 20.43 14.79 5.33
CA PHE A 393 21.33 15.92 5.04
C PHE A 393 22.02 15.74 3.70
N ARG A 394 22.08 16.80 2.89
CA ARG A 394 22.97 16.87 1.71
C ARG A 394 23.41 18.30 1.42
N LEU A 395 24.49 18.45 0.65
CA LEU A 395 24.84 19.72 0.06
C LEU A 395 24.02 20.02 -1.20
N GLN A 396 23.77 21.30 -1.43
CA GLN A 396 23.15 21.88 -2.62
C GLN A 396 23.93 23.11 -3.08
N GLY A 397 23.84 23.40 -4.38
CA GLY A 397 24.60 24.46 -5.02
C GLY A 397 26.05 24.05 -5.33
N THR A 398 26.88 25.02 -5.67
CA THR A 398 28.33 24.86 -5.88
C THR A 398 29.13 25.25 -4.63
N ALA A 399 30.41 24.86 -4.58
CA ALA A 399 31.29 25.24 -3.48
C ALA A 399 31.46 26.76 -3.38
N GLU A 400 31.47 27.44 -4.53
CA GLU A 400 31.55 28.89 -4.67
C GLU A 400 30.33 29.58 -4.06
N GLU A 401 29.11 29.10 -4.36
CA GLU A 401 27.85 29.66 -3.83
C GLU A 401 27.75 29.52 -2.30
N ARG A 402 28.25 28.42 -1.76
CA ARG A 402 28.21 28.14 -0.31
C ARG A 402 29.35 28.81 0.46
N GLY A 403 30.47 29.08 -0.21
CA GLY A 403 31.73 29.48 0.39
C GLY A 403 32.50 28.35 1.07
N PHE A 404 32.18 27.09 0.77
CA PHE A 404 32.90 25.92 1.28
C PHE A 404 32.67 24.66 0.42
N GLN A 405 33.69 23.81 0.34
CA GLN A 405 33.64 22.53 -0.39
C GLN A 405 33.01 21.40 0.44
N THR A 406 33.24 21.42 1.75
CA THR A 406 32.75 20.41 2.68
C THR A 406 32.31 21.05 3.97
N CYS A 407 31.42 20.39 4.71
CA CYS A 407 31.10 20.77 6.08
C CYS A 407 30.78 19.54 6.93
N GLN A 408 31.13 19.60 8.20
CA GLN A 408 30.89 18.50 9.13
C GLN A 408 29.89 18.90 10.22
N LEU A 409 28.94 18.02 10.51
CA LEU A 409 27.98 18.19 11.60
C LEU A 409 28.72 18.05 12.93
N GLN A 410 28.56 19.04 13.80
CA GLN A 410 29.19 19.10 15.12
C GLN A 410 28.20 18.74 16.24
N SER A 411 27.03 19.38 16.28
CA SER A 411 26.06 19.22 17.35
C SER A 411 24.62 19.43 16.87
N ARG A 412 23.66 19.12 17.74
CA ARG A 412 22.22 19.30 17.49
C ARG A 412 21.53 19.97 18.68
N ARG A 413 20.44 20.65 18.37
CA ARG A 413 19.47 21.20 19.32
C ARG A 413 18.07 20.94 18.79
N TRP A 414 17.35 20.04 19.43
CA TRP A 414 15.97 19.73 19.10
C TRP A 414 15.00 20.50 19.97
N ILE A 415 13.87 20.86 19.35
CA ILE A 415 12.70 21.43 19.98
C ILE A 415 11.55 20.48 19.65
N ILE A 416 11.04 19.81 20.68
CA ILE A 416 9.95 18.83 20.57
C ILE A 416 8.76 19.42 21.30
N ALA A 417 7.74 19.85 20.57
CA ALA A 417 6.56 20.48 21.14
C ALA A 417 5.38 19.51 21.12
N GLU A 418 4.74 19.32 22.27
CA GLU A 418 3.47 18.63 22.41
C GLU A 418 2.34 19.66 22.49
N GLU A 419 1.21 19.41 21.83
CA GLU A 419 0.09 20.34 21.85
C GLU A 419 -0.42 20.55 23.30
N GLY A 420 -0.41 21.81 23.75
CA GLY A 420 -0.84 22.17 25.11
C GLY A 420 0.20 21.95 26.21
N ALA A 421 1.45 21.61 25.86
CA ALA A 421 2.55 21.47 26.81
C ALA A 421 3.76 22.34 26.41
N GLU A 422 4.62 22.63 27.39
CA GLU A 422 5.89 23.32 27.14
C GLU A 422 6.84 22.47 26.28
N PRO A 423 7.53 23.04 25.28
CA PRO A 423 8.46 22.29 24.44
C PRO A 423 9.63 21.69 25.23
N GLU A 424 9.99 20.46 24.89
CA GLU A 424 11.21 19.83 25.36
C GLU A 424 12.39 20.26 24.47
N HIS A 425 13.50 20.64 25.13
CA HIS A 425 14.74 21.02 24.47
C HIS A 425 15.80 19.94 24.68
N VAL A 426 16.35 19.40 23.59
CA VAL A 426 17.37 18.34 23.64
C VAL A 426 18.61 18.80 22.89
N GLU A 427 19.72 18.93 23.61
CA GLU A 427 21.02 19.33 23.05
C GLU A 427 22.03 18.19 23.16
N GLY A 428 22.95 18.11 22.20
CA GLY A 428 24.05 17.15 22.27
C GLY A 428 24.92 17.09 21.03
N ASP A 429 26.03 16.39 21.15
CA ASP A 429 27.01 16.22 20.07
C ASP A 429 26.52 15.24 19.01
N GLY A 430 26.82 15.56 17.75
CA GLY A 430 26.50 14.71 16.61
C GLY A 430 25.00 14.46 16.45
N VAL A 431 24.66 13.42 15.68
CA VAL A 431 23.32 12.80 15.61
C VAL A 431 23.49 11.30 15.74
N ILE A 432 22.75 10.64 16.64
CA ILE A 432 22.85 9.19 16.92
C ILE A 432 24.30 8.68 17.13
N GLY A 433 25.19 9.52 17.66
CA GLY A 433 26.62 9.18 17.85
C GLY A 433 27.51 9.37 16.61
N LEU A 434 26.98 10.01 15.55
CA LEU A 434 27.65 10.25 14.27
C LEU A 434 27.88 11.74 14.03
N PHE A 435 28.91 12.06 13.23
CA PHE A 435 29.31 13.43 12.87
C PHE A 435 29.43 13.57 11.33
N PRO A 436 28.33 13.47 10.58
CA PRO A 436 28.35 13.42 9.12
C PRO A 436 29.21 14.52 8.48
N LEU A 437 30.14 14.14 7.62
CA LEU A 437 30.94 15.03 6.78
C LEU A 437 30.34 15.04 5.38
N LEU A 438 29.82 16.18 4.94
CA LEU A 438 29.16 16.33 3.64
C LEU A 438 30.10 16.95 2.60
N ASN A 439 29.96 16.52 1.36
CA ASN A 439 30.61 17.09 0.17
C ASN A 439 29.67 17.01 -1.04
N ASP A 440 30.13 17.49 -2.21
CA ASP A 440 29.32 17.46 -3.44
C ASP A 440 29.04 16.04 -3.95
N ALA A 441 29.84 15.06 -3.53
CA ALA A 441 29.64 13.65 -3.86
C ALA A 441 28.74 12.91 -2.85
N GLY A 442 28.15 13.59 -1.86
CA GLY A 442 27.30 13.00 -0.82
C GLY A 442 27.89 13.18 0.58
N TRP A 443 28.01 12.09 1.33
CA TRP A 443 28.61 12.12 2.66
C TRP A 443 29.79 11.13 2.75
N VAL A 444 30.81 11.52 3.53
CA VAL A 444 32.05 10.76 3.67
C VAL A 444 31.95 9.84 4.86
N VAL A 445 32.13 8.53 4.64
CA VAL A 445 32.21 7.50 5.69
C VAL A 445 33.66 7.29 6.09
N ASN A 446 34.05 7.74 7.28
CA ASN A 446 35.37 7.51 7.86
C ASN A 446 35.29 7.54 9.40
N GLN A 447 36.42 7.32 10.10
CA GLN A 447 36.43 7.31 11.56
C GLN A 447 36.01 8.64 12.21
N SER A 448 36.11 9.77 11.51
CA SER A 448 35.68 11.06 12.07
C SER A 448 34.18 11.31 11.91
N SER A 449 33.53 10.74 10.89
CA SER A 449 32.09 10.88 10.67
C SER A 449 31.27 9.73 11.24
N ASP A 450 31.86 8.54 11.32
CA ASP A 450 31.30 7.33 11.87
C ASP A 450 32.32 6.65 12.81
N PRO A 451 32.48 7.15 14.05
CA PRO A 451 33.47 6.65 15.00
C PRO A 451 33.27 5.17 15.37
N HIS A 452 32.03 4.69 15.28
CA HIS A 452 31.64 3.33 15.67
C HIS A 452 31.58 2.36 14.49
N GLY A 453 31.71 2.85 13.26
CA GLY A 453 31.68 2.01 12.07
C GLY A 453 30.31 1.46 11.70
N GLN A 454 29.23 2.14 12.10
CA GLN A 454 27.85 1.72 11.89
C GLN A 454 27.46 1.68 10.40
N TYR A 455 28.04 2.54 9.56
CA TYR A 455 27.69 2.70 8.13
C TYR A 455 28.77 2.17 7.17
N ARG A 456 29.72 1.38 7.66
CA ARG A 456 30.86 0.86 6.86
C ARG A 456 30.45 0.11 5.59
N HIS A 457 29.24 -0.46 5.56
CA HIS A 457 28.76 -1.32 4.48
C HIS A 457 27.97 -0.58 3.39
N VAL A 458 27.64 0.71 3.59
CA VAL A 458 26.77 1.47 2.68
C VAL A 458 27.47 1.85 1.36
N GLY A 459 28.80 1.70 1.30
CA GLY A 459 29.62 2.12 0.16
C GLY A 459 29.69 3.64 0.02
N GLN A 460 30.58 4.14 -0.84
CA GLN A 460 30.60 5.56 -1.23
C GLN A 460 29.48 5.80 -2.25
N GLN A 461 28.23 5.84 -1.80
CA GLN A 461 27.12 6.22 -2.68
C GLN A 461 26.84 7.72 -2.57
N PRO A 462 26.52 8.40 -3.70
CA PRO A 462 26.12 9.80 -3.73
C PRO A 462 24.70 10.01 -3.20
N ALA A 463 24.51 9.64 -1.94
CA ALA A 463 23.27 9.73 -1.21
C ALA A 463 23.37 10.85 -0.17
N PRO A 464 22.24 11.49 0.19
CA PRO A 464 22.19 12.24 1.44
C PRO A 464 22.60 11.31 2.60
N PHE A 465 23.24 11.87 3.62
CA PHE A 465 23.31 11.17 4.90
C PHE A 465 21.89 11.05 5.45
N VAL A 466 21.48 9.86 5.85
CA VAL A 466 20.15 9.61 6.42
C VAL A 466 20.33 8.89 7.74
N TYR A 467 19.59 9.32 8.76
CA TYR A 467 19.45 8.56 9.99
C TYR A 467 17.99 8.50 10.43
N GLN A 468 17.70 7.52 11.28
CA GLN A 468 16.39 7.29 11.86
C GLN A 468 16.52 7.15 13.38
N SER A 469 15.54 7.68 14.11
CA SER A 469 15.50 7.65 15.57
C SER A 469 14.07 7.85 16.05
N CYS A 470 13.83 7.79 17.35
CA CYS A 470 12.52 7.99 17.96
C CYS A 470 12.47 9.31 18.72
N SER A 471 11.29 9.96 18.74
CA SER A 471 11.05 11.17 19.53
C SER A 471 10.45 10.88 20.90
N GLY A 472 10.08 9.62 21.18
CA GLY A 472 9.38 9.25 22.40
C GLY A 472 7.88 9.52 22.31
N ARG A 473 7.19 9.38 23.46
CA ARG A 473 5.75 9.55 23.58
C ARG A 473 5.39 10.92 24.15
N PHE A 474 4.26 11.44 23.71
CA PHE A 474 3.57 12.55 24.35
C PHE A 474 2.87 12.10 25.62
N ARG A 475 2.82 12.98 26.62
CA ARG A 475 2.27 12.66 27.95
C ARG A 475 0.74 12.69 27.94
N GLN A 476 0.14 13.58 27.16
CA GLN A 476 -1.29 13.88 27.16
C GLN A 476 -1.86 14.13 25.75
N GLY A 477 -1.04 14.56 24.79
CA GLY A 477 -1.41 14.92 23.43
C GLY A 477 -1.27 13.80 22.40
N ARG A 478 -2.03 13.92 21.30
CA ARG A 478 -1.94 13.07 20.10
C ARG A 478 -1.22 13.75 18.93
N ARG A 479 -0.80 14.99 19.14
CA ARG A 479 -0.24 15.91 18.15
C ARG A 479 0.85 16.75 18.76
N GLY A 480 1.78 17.14 17.91
CA GLY A 480 2.93 17.94 18.27
C GLY A 480 3.82 18.14 17.06
N THR A 481 5.02 18.69 17.28
CA THR A 481 6.01 18.94 16.24
C THR A 481 7.40 18.57 16.73
N PHE A 482 8.26 18.26 15.76
CA PHE A 482 9.69 18.07 15.97
C PHE A 482 10.44 18.99 15.02
N GLY A 483 11.37 19.77 15.53
CA GLY A 483 12.24 20.62 14.73
C GLY A 483 13.48 21.04 15.51
N GLY A 484 14.13 22.11 15.05
CA GLY A 484 15.26 22.72 15.75
C GLY A 484 16.38 23.10 14.81
N GLU A 485 17.61 22.88 15.24
CA GLU A 485 18.81 23.26 14.49
C GLU A 485 19.95 22.26 14.70
N VAL A 486 20.81 22.14 13.70
CA VAL A 486 22.07 21.40 13.76
C VAL A 486 23.22 22.33 13.42
N LEU A 487 24.32 22.22 14.14
CA LEU A 487 25.49 23.07 13.94
C LEU A 487 26.47 22.35 13.01
N PHE A 488 26.81 23.00 11.89
CA PHE A 488 27.84 22.53 10.97
C PHE A 488 29.07 23.44 11.03
N VAL A 489 30.23 22.88 10.71
CA VAL A 489 31.47 23.64 10.52
C VAL A 489 32.04 23.40 9.12
N PRO A 490 32.41 24.43 8.35
CA PRO A 490 33.11 24.26 7.08
C PRO A 490 34.42 23.48 7.25
N GLY A 491 34.72 22.55 6.34
CA GLY A 491 35.83 21.62 6.48
C GLY A 491 35.49 20.46 7.41
N THR A 492 36.42 20.14 8.32
CA THR A 492 36.23 19.09 9.35
C THR A 492 36.25 19.72 10.73
N ILE A 493 35.65 19.06 11.73
CA ILE A 493 35.69 19.53 13.13
C ILE A 493 37.13 19.74 13.62
N ARG A 494 38.07 18.88 13.18
CA ARG A 494 39.49 18.97 13.58
C ARG A 494 40.27 20.06 12.83
N LYS A 495 39.87 20.37 11.59
CA LYS A 495 40.49 21.40 10.74
C LYS A 495 39.39 22.24 10.08
N PRO A 496 38.76 23.16 10.84
CA PRO A 496 37.75 24.07 10.30
C PRO A 496 38.36 24.99 9.22
N THR A 497 37.64 25.22 8.14
CA THR A 497 37.99 26.22 7.12
C THR A 497 37.17 27.50 7.24
N GLY A 498 36.29 27.58 8.24
CA GLY A 498 35.42 28.72 8.50
C GLY A 498 34.70 28.59 9.84
N ALA A 499 33.92 29.62 10.20
CA ALA A 499 33.14 29.63 11.43
C ALA A 499 31.98 28.62 11.37
N PRO A 500 31.62 27.97 12.50
CA PRO A 500 30.40 27.18 12.60
C PRO A 500 29.15 27.97 12.24
N PHE A 501 28.14 27.30 11.71
CA PHE A 501 26.85 27.88 11.34
C PHE A 501 25.70 26.93 11.65
N ALA A 502 24.60 27.51 12.15
CA ALA A 502 23.38 26.77 12.42
C ALA A 502 22.65 26.49 11.10
N VAL A 503 22.20 25.26 10.94
CA VAL A 503 21.36 24.79 9.84
C VAL A 503 20.00 24.46 10.43
N ARG A 504 18.96 25.08 9.88
CA ARG A 504 17.58 24.92 10.36
C ARG A 504 17.05 23.53 10.00
N VAL A 505 16.36 22.91 10.96
CA VAL A 505 15.50 21.76 10.73
C VAL A 505 14.07 22.23 10.89
N GLU A 506 13.38 22.41 9.75
CA GLU A 506 12.00 22.89 9.75
C GLU A 506 11.09 21.95 10.55
N PRO A 507 10.20 22.47 11.40
CA PRO A 507 9.27 21.64 12.15
C PRO A 507 8.46 20.72 11.24
N PHE A 508 8.40 19.45 11.58
CA PHE A 508 7.52 18.46 10.96
C PHE A 508 6.56 17.88 12.00
N PRO A 509 5.35 17.47 11.61
CA PRO A 509 4.33 17.04 12.55
C PRO A 509 4.68 15.68 13.17
N LEU A 510 4.39 15.57 14.47
CA LEU A 510 4.31 14.32 15.22
C LEU A 510 2.83 14.07 15.52
N GLU A 511 2.14 13.40 14.60
CA GLU A 511 0.71 13.14 14.71
C GLU A 511 0.37 11.68 14.48
N ILE A 512 -0.75 11.23 15.05
CA ILE A 512 -1.34 9.95 14.67
C ILE A 512 -2.13 10.19 13.39
N GLY A 513 -1.59 9.70 12.26
CA GLY A 513 -2.22 9.86 10.95
C GLY A 513 -3.56 9.13 10.85
N GLN A 514 -4.41 9.58 9.93
CA GLN A 514 -5.71 8.97 9.66
C GLN A 514 -5.61 7.48 9.26
N PHE A 515 -4.51 7.12 8.60
CA PHE A 515 -4.23 5.76 8.15
C PHE A 515 -2.89 5.28 8.70
N LEU A 516 -2.90 4.11 9.34
CA LEU A 516 -1.72 3.49 9.95
C LEU A 516 -1.31 2.25 9.16
N TYR A 517 -0.04 2.16 8.75
CA TYR A 517 0.53 1.08 7.96
C TYR A 517 1.60 0.33 8.76
#